data_AF-A0A9D6ESD2-F1
#
_entry.id   AF-A0A9D6ESD2-F1
#
_cell.length_a   1.000
_cell.length_b   1.000
_cell.length_c   1.000
_cell.angle_alpha   90.00
_cell.angle_beta   90.00
_cell.angle_gamma   90.00
#
_symmetry.space_group_name_H-M   'P 1'
#
loop_
_entity.id
_entity.type
_entity.pdbx_description
1 polymer ?
#
loop_
_entity_poly.entity_id
_entity_poly.type
_entity_poly.pdbx_seq_one_letter_code
_entity_poly.pdbx_strand_id
1 'polypeptide(L)'
;MKKSDLDQIKKVIEEVALTKKDAKNFLTKEDAKYFLTKEDAKNFATKDDLKNFATKQDLVGLARGSEIDNLKIEFLENLEKWKSEILKTVSDLAGRTKTAEEENAILKAREEGKDEIKRDHEERLKKLEILHPGNRHVPA
;
A
#
# COMPACT_ATOMS: atom_id res chain seq x y z
N MET A 1 24.14 -24.44 101.00
CA MET A 1 23.10 -24.83 100.03
C MET A 1 22.99 -26.34 100.02
N LYS A 2 21.79 -26.90 100.10
CA LYS A 2 21.58 -28.36 100.06
C LYS A 2 21.56 -28.83 98.59
N LYS A 3 21.85 -30.10 98.35
CA LYS A 3 21.84 -30.69 97.00
C LYS A 3 20.50 -30.48 96.27
N SER A 4 19.38 -30.53 97.01
CA SER A 4 18.04 -30.26 96.48
C SER A 4 17.91 -28.88 95.85
N ASP A 5 18.58 -27.87 96.40
CA ASP A 5 18.49 -26.49 95.93
C ASP A 5 19.23 -26.34 94.58
N LEU A 6 20.36 -27.04 94.43
CA LEU A 6 21.13 -27.12 93.18
C LEU A 6 20.35 -27.85 92.08
N ASP A 7 19.69 -28.95 92.42
CA ASP A 7 18.89 -29.73 91.47
C ASP A 7 17.67 -28.93 90.96
N GLN A 8 17.03 -28.15 91.85
CA GLN A 8 15.94 -27.25 91.47
C GLN A 8 16.42 -26.11 90.55
N ILE A 9 17.55 -25.46 90.87
CA ILE A 9 18.11 -24.39 90.04
C ILE A 9 18.46 -24.92 88.64
N LYS A 10 19.06 -26.11 88.55
CA LYS A 10 19.44 -26.71 87.27
C LYS A 10 18.21 -27.00 86.40
N LYS A 11 17.13 -27.50 86.99
CA LYS A 11 15.87 -27.76 86.30
C LYS A 11 15.24 -26.47 85.74
N VAL A 12 15.20 -25.40 86.54
CA VAL A 12 14.69 -24.09 86.08
C VAL A 12 15.54 -23.54 84.94
N ILE A 13 16.87 -23.69 85.01
CA ILE A 13 17.76 -23.27 83.93
C ILE A 13 17.49 -24.09 82.65
N GLU A 14 17.30 -25.41 82.74
CA GLU A 14 16.98 -26.25 81.58
C GLU A 14 15.59 -25.95 80.98
N GLU A 15 14.61 -25.55 81.79
CA GLU A 15 13.26 -25.19 81.33
C GLU A 15 13.19 -23.79 80.68
N VAL A 16 14.01 -22.84 81.15
CA VAL A 16 13.93 -21.42 80.72
C VAL A 16 15.03 -21.05 79.73
N ALA A 17 16.17 -21.75 79.72
CA ALA A 17 17.25 -21.46 78.79
C ALA A 17 16.96 -22.03 77.40
N LEU A 18 17.04 -21.17 76.39
CA LEU A 18 17.10 -21.59 74.99
C LEU A 18 18.29 -22.52 74.78
N THR A 19 17.99 -23.77 74.46
CA THR A 19 19.02 -24.77 74.15
C THR A 19 19.41 -24.70 72.67
N LYS A 20 20.56 -25.30 72.32
CA LYS A 20 20.95 -25.47 70.91
C LYS A 20 19.92 -26.23 70.09
N LYS A 21 19.06 -27.04 70.72
CA LYS A 21 17.98 -27.77 70.05
C LYS A 21 16.83 -26.83 69.69
N ASP A 22 16.50 -25.88 70.55
CA ASP A 22 15.46 -24.88 70.32
C ASP A 22 15.86 -23.90 69.22
N ALA A 23 17.15 -23.56 69.13
CA ALA A 23 17.70 -22.70 68.08
C ALA A 23 17.69 -23.35 66.68
N LYS A 24 17.56 -24.68 66.55
CA LYS A 24 17.52 -25.35 65.24
C LYS A 24 16.22 -25.09 64.46
N ASN A 25 15.15 -24.65 65.11
CA ASN A 25 13.84 -24.44 64.47
C ASN A 25 13.63 -23.00 63.93
N PHE A 26 14.59 -22.08 64.10
CA PHE A 26 14.41 -20.68 63.71
C PHE A 26 14.71 -20.42 62.23
N LEU A 27 15.91 -20.78 61.77
CA LEU A 27 16.33 -20.69 60.37
C LEU A 27 17.60 -21.53 60.21
N THR A 28 17.58 -22.52 59.35
CA THR A 28 18.74 -23.36 59.03
C THR A 28 19.45 -22.85 57.79
N LYS A 29 20.68 -23.32 57.57
CA LYS A 29 21.41 -23.05 56.33
C LYS A 29 20.70 -23.61 55.10
N GLU A 30 19.92 -24.69 55.27
CA GLU A 30 19.12 -25.26 54.18
C GLU A 30 17.94 -24.35 53.83
N ASP A 31 17.30 -23.71 54.83
CA ASP A 31 16.23 -22.73 54.59
C ASP A 31 16.77 -21.51 53.83
N ALA A 32 17.99 -21.07 54.15
CA ALA A 32 18.64 -19.93 53.50
C ALA A 32 18.95 -20.13 52.01
N LYS A 33 19.08 -21.39 51.52
CA LYS A 33 19.40 -21.68 50.11
C LYS A 33 18.30 -21.27 49.14
N TYR A 34 17.06 -21.17 49.61
CA TYR A 34 15.92 -20.81 48.78
C TYR A 34 15.59 -19.31 48.79
N PHE A 35 16.32 -18.52 49.59
CA PHE A 35 16.17 -17.08 49.57
C PHE A 35 16.95 -16.46 48.42
N LEU A 36 16.34 -15.47 47.77
CA LEU A 36 16.96 -14.66 46.74
C LEU A 36 18.17 -13.91 47.34
N THR A 37 19.35 -14.04 46.73
CA THR A 37 20.55 -13.33 47.16
C THR A 37 20.61 -11.92 46.54
N LYS A 38 21.51 -11.09 47.06
CA LYS A 38 21.76 -9.77 46.47
C LYS A 38 22.32 -9.85 45.05
N GLU A 39 23.07 -10.89 44.72
CA GLU A 39 23.59 -11.09 43.36
C GLU A 39 22.47 -11.45 42.38
N ASP A 40 21.53 -12.29 42.81
CA ASP A 40 20.36 -12.67 41.99
C ASP A 40 19.50 -11.44 41.64
N ALA A 41 19.40 -10.47 42.54
CA ALA A 41 18.62 -9.24 42.35
C ALA A 41 19.21 -8.26 41.33
N LYS A 42 20.52 -8.30 41.03
CA LYS A 42 21.20 -7.26 40.22
C LYS A 42 20.69 -7.17 38.78
N ASN A 43 20.16 -8.27 38.24
CA ASN A 43 19.71 -8.35 36.85
C ASN A 43 18.20 -8.10 36.70
N PHE A 44 17.48 -7.85 37.78
CA PHE A 44 16.06 -7.53 37.70
C PHE A 44 15.86 -6.07 37.28
N ALA A 45 15.06 -5.85 36.23
CA ALA A 45 14.58 -4.53 35.88
C ALA A 45 13.71 -3.96 37.01
N THR A 46 13.95 -2.71 37.36
CA THR A 46 13.13 -1.94 38.29
C THR A 46 11.95 -1.32 37.55
N LYS A 47 10.98 -0.80 38.33
CA LYS A 47 9.86 -0.05 37.74
C LYS A 47 10.34 1.19 36.99
N ASP A 48 11.44 1.80 37.42
CA ASP A 48 11.99 2.99 36.76
C ASP A 48 12.60 2.65 35.40
N ASP A 49 13.25 1.49 35.26
CA ASP A 49 13.78 1.01 33.98
C ASP A 49 12.67 0.83 32.92
N LEU A 50 11.46 0.50 33.35
CA LEU A 50 10.32 0.23 32.47
C LEU A 50 9.52 1.47 32.07
N LYS A 51 9.70 2.63 32.73
CA LYS A 51 8.89 3.84 32.49
C LYS A 51 8.99 4.40 31.07
N ASN A 52 10.11 4.19 30.41
CA ASN A 52 10.39 4.75 29.08
C ASN A 52 10.10 3.78 27.93
N PHE A 53 9.63 2.56 28.22
CA PHE A 53 9.29 1.61 27.17
C PHE A 53 7.94 1.95 26.54
N ALA A 54 7.92 2.02 25.21
CA ALA A 54 6.69 2.14 24.46
C ALA A 54 5.78 0.94 24.71
N THR A 55 4.50 1.22 24.89
CA THR A 55 3.44 0.23 25.05
C THR A 55 2.79 -0.07 23.70
N LYS A 56 1.96 -1.12 23.64
CA LYS A 56 1.17 -1.41 22.44
C LYS A 56 0.23 -0.26 22.05
N GLN A 57 -0.23 0.54 23.02
CA GLN A 57 -1.09 1.70 22.74
C GLN A 57 -0.32 2.83 22.05
N ASP A 58 0.96 3.02 22.38
CA ASP A 58 1.81 4.05 21.74
C ASP A 58 2.08 3.73 20.25
N LEU A 59 1.84 2.49 19.82
CA LEU A 59 1.92 2.05 18.44
C LEU A 59 0.62 2.24 17.65
N VAL A 60 -0.50 2.53 18.33
CA VAL A 60 -1.79 2.79 17.70
C VAL A 60 -1.72 4.16 17.00
N GLY A 61 -1.93 4.20 15.68
CA GLY A 61 -1.80 5.41 14.87
C GLY A 61 -0.44 5.61 14.18
N LEU A 62 0.63 4.94 14.66
CA LEU A 62 1.87 4.81 13.87
C LEU A 62 1.71 3.83 12.70
N ALA A 63 0.74 2.91 12.81
CA ALA A 63 0.25 2.12 11.70
C ALA A 63 -0.51 3.05 10.73
N ARG A 64 0.23 3.60 9.77
CA ARG A 64 -0.20 4.44 8.64
C ARG A 64 -1.29 3.84 7.73
N GLY A 65 -2.09 2.88 8.22
CA GLY A 65 -3.14 2.23 7.44
C GLY A 65 -4.09 3.25 6.82
N SER A 66 -4.55 4.24 7.60
CA SER A 66 -5.43 5.30 7.11
C SER A 66 -4.77 6.20 6.05
N GLU A 67 -3.49 6.54 6.22
CA GLU A 67 -2.73 7.35 5.25
C GLU A 67 -2.50 6.58 3.95
N ILE A 68 -2.19 5.28 4.03
CA ILE A 68 -2.04 4.38 2.89
C ILE A 68 -3.40 4.18 2.18
N ASP A 69 -4.48 4.02 2.94
CA ASP A 69 -5.83 3.89 2.40
C ASP A 69 -6.26 5.16 1.66
N ASN A 70 -5.97 6.35 2.22
CA ASN A 70 -6.25 7.62 1.56
C ASN A 70 -5.47 7.77 0.26
N LEU A 71 -4.17 7.46 0.25
CA LEU A 71 -3.36 7.46 -0.98
C LEU A 71 -3.91 6.50 -2.04
N LYS A 72 -4.38 5.32 -1.61
CA LYS A 72 -5.01 4.34 -2.50
C LYS A 72 -6.31 4.87 -3.08
N ILE A 73 -7.16 5.50 -2.27
CA ILE A 73 -8.43 6.10 -2.73
C ILE A 73 -8.13 7.20 -3.76
N GLU A 74 -7.24 8.15 -3.44
CA GLU A 74 -6.87 9.25 -4.34
C GLU A 74 -6.30 8.73 -5.67
N PHE A 75 -5.45 7.70 -5.61
CA PHE A 75 -4.92 7.05 -6.81
C PHE A 75 -6.01 6.43 -7.69
N LEU A 76 -6.98 5.73 -7.09
CA LEU A 76 -8.08 5.11 -7.82
C LEU A 76 -9.03 6.15 -8.44
N GLU A 77 -9.32 7.23 -7.73
CA GLU A 77 -10.12 8.35 -8.25
C GLU A 77 -9.45 9.01 -9.47
N ASN A 78 -8.14 9.24 -9.38
CA ASN A 78 -7.35 9.77 -10.48
C ASN A 78 -7.34 8.84 -11.71
N LEU A 79 -7.25 7.52 -11.49
CA LEU A 79 -7.32 6.53 -12.58
C LEU A 79 -8.69 6.54 -13.28
N GLU A 80 -9.79 6.59 -12.54
CA GLU A 80 -11.14 6.66 -13.14
C GLU A 80 -11.35 7.97 -13.91
N LYS A 81 -10.84 9.09 -13.39
CA LYS A 81 -10.87 10.37 -14.11
C LYS A 81 -10.11 10.29 -15.43
N TRP A 82 -8.87 9.80 -15.40
CA TRP A 82 -8.03 9.66 -16.59
C TRP A 82 -8.64 8.71 -17.64
N LYS A 83 -9.20 7.58 -17.19
CA LYS A 83 -9.93 6.62 -18.03
C LYS A 83 -11.11 7.28 -18.75
N SER A 84 -11.90 8.09 -18.03
CA SER A 84 -13.03 8.82 -18.60
C SER A 84 -12.58 9.84 -19.66
N GLU A 85 -11.52 10.60 -19.37
CA GLU A 85 -10.93 11.55 -20.31
C GLU A 85 -10.44 10.86 -21.59
N ILE A 86 -9.72 9.74 -21.47
CA ILE A 86 -9.29 8.95 -22.63
C ILE A 86 -10.48 8.46 -23.44
N LEU A 87 -11.48 7.86 -22.81
CA LEU A 87 -12.65 7.32 -23.51
C LEU A 87 -13.38 8.42 -24.31
N LYS A 88 -13.50 9.62 -23.74
CA LYS A 88 -14.06 10.78 -24.44
C LYS A 88 -13.23 11.15 -25.65
N THR A 89 -11.91 11.33 -25.48
CA THR A 89 -11.04 11.69 -26.61
C THR A 89 -11.06 10.66 -27.72
N VAL A 90 -11.01 9.36 -27.39
CA VAL A 90 -11.08 8.27 -28.38
C VAL A 90 -12.42 8.28 -29.12
N SER A 91 -13.53 8.52 -28.42
CA SER A 91 -14.85 8.62 -29.04
C SER A 91 -14.93 9.81 -30.00
N ASP A 92 -14.40 10.96 -29.60
CA ASP A 92 -14.36 12.16 -30.44
C ASP A 92 -13.48 11.92 -31.69
N LEU A 93 -12.32 11.28 -31.53
CA LEU A 93 -11.46 10.90 -32.65
C LEU A 93 -12.17 9.93 -33.59
N ALA A 94 -12.85 8.91 -33.07
CA ALA A 94 -13.58 7.95 -33.89
C ALA A 94 -14.66 8.64 -34.73
N GLY A 95 -15.39 9.59 -34.15
CA GLY A 95 -16.36 10.42 -34.88
C GLY A 95 -15.72 11.21 -36.01
N ARG A 96 -14.60 11.88 -35.74
CA ARG A 96 -13.86 12.66 -36.75
C ARG A 96 -13.33 11.78 -37.88
N THR A 97 -12.80 10.60 -37.56
CA THR A 97 -12.30 9.65 -38.58
C THR A 97 -13.44 9.19 -39.48
N LYS A 98 -14.60 8.87 -38.92
CA LYS A 98 -15.78 8.48 -39.71
C LYS A 98 -16.22 9.58 -40.68
N THR A 99 -16.31 10.83 -40.20
CA THR A 99 -16.63 11.97 -41.09
C THR A 99 -15.60 12.13 -42.20
N ALA A 100 -14.31 12.03 -41.88
CA ALA A 100 -13.25 12.13 -42.88
C ALA A 100 -13.30 11.00 -43.92
N GLU A 101 -13.65 9.77 -43.52
CA GLU A 101 -13.86 8.64 -44.43
C GLU A 101 -15.04 8.89 -45.39
N GLU A 102 -16.16 9.40 -44.87
CA GLU A 102 -17.33 9.77 -45.67
C GLU A 102 -17.01 10.88 -46.67
N GLU A 103 -16.30 11.94 -46.25
CA GLU A 103 -15.86 13.04 -47.12
C GLU A 103 -14.90 12.54 -48.22
N ASN A 104 -13.94 11.68 -47.86
CA ASN A 104 -12.99 11.10 -48.83
C ASN A 104 -13.70 10.24 -49.88
N ALA A 105 -14.73 9.48 -49.49
CA ALA A 105 -15.53 8.70 -50.43
C ALA A 105 -16.25 9.60 -51.46
N ILE A 106 -16.82 10.72 -50.99
CA ILE A 106 -17.48 11.71 -51.86
C ILE A 106 -16.47 12.37 -52.80
N LEU A 107 -15.30 12.77 -52.30
CA LEU A 107 -14.26 13.40 -53.10
C LEU A 107 -13.75 12.47 -54.20
N LYS A 108 -13.54 11.19 -53.88
CA LYS A 108 -13.11 10.17 -54.85
C LYS A 108 -14.15 9.99 -55.97
N ALA A 109 -15.43 9.86 -55.61
CA ALA A 109 -16.51 9.76 -56.60
C ALA A 109 -16.59 11.01 -57.50
N ARG A 110 -16.35 12.20 -56.94
CA ARG A 110 -16.32 13.46 -57.71
C ARG A 110 -15.14 13.51 -58.68
N GLU A 111 -13.97 13.01 -58.28
CA GLU A 111 -12.77 12.95 -59.11
C GLU A 111 -12.97 11.98 -60.28
N GLU A 112 -13.47 10.78 -60.00
CA GLU A 112 -13.83 9.77 -61.01
C GLU A 112 -14.82 10.32 -62.06
N GLY A 113 -15.85 11.05 -61.61
CA GLY A 113 -16.82 11.69 -62.51
C GLY A 113 -16.20 12.80 -63.38
N LYS A 114 -15.25 13.58 -62.86
CA LYS A 114 -14.53 14.59 -63.66
C LYS A 114 -13.67 13.92 -64.73
N ASP A 115 -13.00 12.82 -64.40
CA ASP A 115 -12.18 12.06 -65.35
C ASP A 115 -13.03 11.42 -66.45
N GLU A 116 -14.23 10.96 -66.13
CA GLU A 116 -15.20 10.49 -67.14
C GLU A 116 -15.63 11.60 -68.09
N ILE A 117 -16.03 12.77 -67.56
CA ILE A 117 -16.41 13.93 -68.38
C ILE A 117 -15.24 14.36 -69.28
N LYS A 118 -14.02 14.39 -68.75
CA LYS A 118 -12.84 14.75 -69.52
C LYS A 118 -12.59 13.77 -70.67
N ARG A 119 -12.73 12.46 -70.42
CA ARG A 119 -12.63 11.43 -71.48
C ARG A 119 -13.69 11.60 -72.56
N ASP A 120 -14.96 11.82 -72.19
CA ASP A 120 -16.03 12.06 -73.18
C ASP A 120 -15.73 13.29 -74.04
N HIS A 121 -15.31 14.39 -73.42
CA HIS A 121 -14.91 15.60 -74.13
C HIS A 121 -13.74 15.35 -75.10
N GLU A 122 -12.70 14.61 -74.68
CA GLU A 122 -11.57 14.25 -75.55
C GLU A 122 -12.02 13.38 -76.74
N GLU A 123 -12.93 12.42 -76.54
CA GLU A 123 -13.48 11.60 -77.62
C GLU A 123 -14.30 12.43 -78.62
N ARG A 124 -15.14 13.34 -78.11
CA ARG A 124 -15.94 14.24 -78.95
C ARG A 124 -15.05 15.17 -79.77
N LEU A 125 -13.99 15.71 -79.17
CA LEU A 125 -12.99 16.53 -79.89
C LEU A 125 -12.30 15.73 -81.00
N LYS A 126 -11.88 14.48 -80.73
CA LYS A 126 -11.30 13.60 -81.77
C LYS A 126 -12.26 13.38 -82.93
N LYS A 127 -13.55 13.13 -82.65
CA LYS A 127 -14.58 12.95 -83.70
C LYS A 127 -14.76 14.22 -84.54
N LEU A 128 -14.77 15.40 -83.91
CA LEU A 128 -14.88 16.68 -84.61
C LEU A 128 -13.66 16.98 -85.49
N GLU A 129 -12.45 16.69 -85.01
CA GLU A 129 -11.23 16.89 -85.79
C GLU A 129 -11.19 16.02 -87.06
N ILE A 130 -11.76 14.81 -87.01
CA ILE A 130 -11.92 13.94 -88.19
C ILE A 130 -12.87 14.57 -89.22
N LEU A 131 -13.97 15.18 -88.76
CA LEU A 131 -14.96 15.82 -89.64
C LEU A 131 -14.49 17.17 -90.20
N HIS A 132 -13.69 17.92 -89.43
CA HIS A 132 -13.20 19.26 -89.79
C HIS A 132 -11.68 19.40 -89.56
N PRO A 133 -10.83 18.79 -90.41
CA PRO A 133 -9.39 18.77 -90.17
C PRO A 133 -8.77 20.16 -90.19
N GLY A 134 -8.19 20.57 -89.06
CA GLY A 134 -7.57 21.88 -88.86
C GLY A 134 -8.55 23.05 -88.82
N ASN A 135 -9.80 22.83 -88.36
CA ASN A 135 -10.84 23.85 -88.26
C ASN A 135 -11.13 24.63 -89.56
N ARG A 136 -10.80 24.05 -90.72
CA ARG A 136 -11.12 24.66 -92.01
C ARG A 136 -12.62 24.57 -92.25
N HIS A 137 -13.33 25.62 -91.85
CA HIS A 137 -14.73 25.79 -92.21
C HIS A 137 -14.80 26.05 -93.71
N VAL A 138 -15.68 25.32 -94.40
CA VAL A 138 -16.03 25.64 -95.80
C VAL A 138 -16.62 27.06 -95.77
N PRO A 139 -16.07 28.03 -96.52
CA PRO A 139 -16.65 29.36 -96.57
C PRO A 139 -18.09 29.26 -97.11
N ALA A 140 -19.00 29.99 -96.47
CA ALA A 140 -20.42 30.06 -96.83
C ALA A 140 -20.65 30.56 -98.26
#